data_AF-A0A858STQ1-F1
#
_entry.id   AF-A0A858STQ1-F1
#
_cell.length_a   1.000
_cell.length_b   1.000
_cell.length_c   1.000
_cell.angle_alpha   90.00
_cell.angle_beta   90.00
_cell.angle_gamma   90.00
#
_symmetry.space_group_name_H-M   'P 1'
#
loop_
_entity.id
_entity.type
_entity.pdbx_description
1 polymer ?
#
loop_
_entity_poly.entity_id
_entity_poly.type
_entity_poly.pdbx_seq_one_letter_code
_entity_poly.pdbx_strand_id
1 'polypeptide(L)'
;MTRTIVESKTRTAVIGFDQPFCVIGERINPTGRKKLALELEAGDFSTVEADAIAQVAAGATVLDINSGAVFTNKMAEDTRYADNNFVEPPLMKALIERVQTIVDVPLCIDSSVPGALQSGLEACEGRPLLNSVTGEEERLELVLPLVKKFNVPVVAISNDDTGISEDPDVRFAVAKKIVERAADFGIPAHDIVVDPLVMPIGAMATAGHQVFTLVRRLREELGVNTTCGASNISFGLPNRHGINNAFLPMAMEAGMTSAIMNPVALPVNAARIEAKKQELAAAGIIVPDEMDDEIFCQLTGLGSTKPRPGREMEAIRAANFLTNNDPHGGAWIEFNKEPPKPGQEGRGRAGRTGGRRRR
;
A
#
# COMPACT_ATOMS: atom_id res chain seq x y z
N MET A 1 11.53 20.24 -6.49
CA MET A 1 11.36 19.12 -5.55
C MET A 1 10.99 17.88 -6.35
N THR A 2 11.51 16.73 -5.95
CA THR A 2 11.25 15.44 -6.61
C THR A 2 9.78 15.08 -6.54
N ARG A 3 9.17 14.76 -7.68
CA ARG A 3 7.77 14.35 -7.80
C ARG A 3 7.66 13.21 -8.79
N THR A 4 7.13 12.07 -8.33
CA THR A 4 6.78 10.93 -9.17
C THR A 4 5.30 11.03 -9.51
N ILE A 5 4.98 10.96 -10.80
CA ILE A 5 3.60 11.03 -11.28
C ILE A 5 3.09 9.61 -11.54
N VAL A 6 1.99 9.23 -10.88
CA VAL A 6 1.33 7.94 -11.10
C VAL A 6 -0.12 8.23 -11.51
N GLU A 7 -0.59 7.63 -12.60
CA GLU A 7 -1.88 8.00 -13.21
C GLU A 7 -2.72 6.78 -13.50
N SER A 8 -4.02 6.90 -13.28
CA SER A 8 -5.04 6.06 -13.90
C SER A 8 -5.55 6.75 -15.16
N LYS A 9 -6.60 6.19 -15.77
CA LYS A 9 -7.37 6.87 -16.83
C LYS A 9 -7.87 8.27 -16.44
N THR A 10 -8.22 8.49 -15.17
CA THR A 10 -8.99 9.68 -14.75
C THR A 10 -8.44 10.42 -13.53
N ARG A 11 -7.40 9.88 -12.89
CA ARG A 11 -6.84 10.44 -11.66
C ARG A 11 -5.33 10.40 -11.67
N THR A 12 -4.72 11.44 -11.11
CA THR A 12 -3.27 11.53 -10.89
C THR A 12 -2.99 11.51 -9.39
N ALA A 13 -2.08 10.63 -8.98
CA ALA A 13 -1.44 10.66 -7.67
C ALA A 13 0.00 11.18 -7.85
N VAL A 14 0.45 12.01 -6.92
CA VAL A 14 1.81 12.57 -6.93
C VAL A 14 2.52 12.12 -5.66
N ILE A 15 3.60 11.36 -5.82
CA ILE A 15 4.49 10.98 -4.71
C ILE A 15 5.58 12.05 -4.63
N GLY A 16 5.72 12.69 -3.47
CA GLY A 16 6.71 13.74 -3.28
C GLY A 16 6.75 14.28 -1.86
N PHE A 17 7.85 14.94 -1.50
CA PHE A 17 8.06 15.49 -0.16
C PHE A 17 7.10 16.63 0.21
N ASP A 18 6.60 17.34 -0.80
CA ASP A 18 5.67 18.48 -0.67
C ASP A 18 4.22 18.08 -1.01
N GLN A 19 3.92 16.79 -0.96
CA GLN A 19 2.60 16.22 -1.21
C GLN A 19 2.11 15.49 0.05
N PRO A 20 0.79 15.26 0.16
CA PRO A 20 0.28 14.29 1.12
C PRO A 20 1.00 12.95 0.98
N PHE A 21 1.34 12.33 2.12
CA PHE A 21 1.96 11.01 2.13
C PHE A 21 1.12 10.01 1.33
N CYS A 22 1.74 9.35 0.35
CA CYS A 22 1.03 8.47 -0.57
C CYS A 22 0.81 7.09 0.07
N VAL A 23 -0.45 6.70 0.20
CA VAL A 23 -0.83 5.38 0.71
C VAL A 23 -1.11 4.46 -0.47
N ILE A 24 -0.29 3.40 -0.57
CA ILE A 24 -0.44 2.34 -1.56
C ILE A 24 -1.14 1.16 -0.87
N GLY A 25 -2.39 0.89 -1.24
CA GLY A 25 -3.20 -0.15 -0.60
C GLY A 25 -2.72 -1.56 -0.99
N GLU A 26 -2.36 -2.38 0.00
CA GLU A 26 -1.69 -3.69 -0.20
C GLU A 26 -2.62 -4.91 -0.34
N ARG A 27 -3.93 -4.75 -0.16
CA ARG A 27 -4.80 -5.92 0.08
C ARG A 27 -5.02 -6.79 -1.15
N ILE A 28 -4.85 -6.30 -2.36
CA ILE A 28 -5.04 -7.12 -3.57
C ILE A 28 -3.76 -7.95 -3.80
N ASN A 29 -3.58 -8.93 -2.90
CA ASN A 29 -2.42 -9.81 -2.86
C ASN A 29 -2.87 -11.20 -2.34
N PRO A 30 -2.89 -12.23 -3.20
CA PRO A 30 -3.29 -13.58 -2.80
C PRO A 30 -2.26 -14.29 -1.92
N THR A 31 -1.02 -13.78 -1.82
CA THR A 31 0.04 -14.36 -0.99
C THR A 31 -0.42 -14.42 0.47
N GLY A 32 -0.49 -15.63 1.03
CA GLY A 32 -0.95 -15.85 2.41
C GLY A 32 -2.47 -15.68 2.63
N ARG A 33 -3.24 -15.26 1.62
CA ARG A 33 -4.70 -15.12 1.68
C ARG A 33 -5.39 -16.31 1.03
N LYS A 34 -5.46 -17.43 1.77
CA LYS A 34 -6.02 -18.73 1.30
C LYS A 34 -7.37 -18.58 0.56
N LYS A 35 -8.31 -17.81 1.13
CA LYS A 35 -9.63 -17.55 0.51
C LYS A 35 -9.49 -16.88 -0.86
N LEU A 36 -8.73 -15.79 -0.94
CA LEU A 36 -8.54 -15.04 -2.18
C LEU A 36 -7.84 -15.90 -3.25
N ALA A 37 -6.83 -16.69 -2.87
CA ALA A 37 -6.16 -17.59 -3.80
C ALA A 37 -7.12 -18.62 -4.42
N LEU A 38 -8.02 -19.20 -3.63
CA LEU A 38 -9.04 -20.14 -4.11
C LEU A 38 -10.09 -19.48 -5.01
N GLU A 39 -10.52 -18.26 -4.67
CA GLU A 39 -11.45 -17.48 -5.50
C GLU A 39 -10.84 -17.17 -6.87
N LEU A 40 -9.60 -16.66 -6.90
CA LEU A 40 -8.89 -16.39 -8.16
C LEU A 40 -8.66 -17.66 -8.98
N GLU A 41 -8.36 -18.78 -8.33
CA GLU A 41 -8.24 -20.07 -9.00
C GLU A 41 -9.55 -20.48 -9.69
N ALA A 42 -10.70 -20.23 -9.04
CA ALA A 42 -12.04 -20.46 -9.58
C ALA A 42 -12.50 -19.38 -10.59
N GLY A 43 -11.71 -18.33 -10.82
CA GLY A 43 -12.09 -17.19 -11.67
C GLY A 43 -13.08 -16.23 -11.01
N ASP A 44 -13.22 -16.27 -9.69
CA ASP A 44 -14.00 -15.35 -8.88
C ASP A 44 -13.14 -14.18 -8.41
N PHE A 45 -13.52 -12.96 -8.81
CA PHE A 45 -12.82 -11.72 -8.47
C PHE A 45 -13.57 -10.90 -7.41
N SER A 46 -14.63 -11.43 -6.80
CA SER A 46 -15.51 -10.68 -5.88
C SER A 46 -14.75 -10.06 -4.70
N THR A 47 -13.80 -10.80 -4.09
CA THR A 47 -12.96 -10.24 -3.01
C THR A 47 -12.00 -9.17 -3.52
N VAL A 48 -11.45 -9.31 -4.73
CA VAL A 48 -10.60 -8.27 -5.35
C VAL A 48 -11.38 -6.98 -5.53
N GLU A 49 -12.61 -7.08 -6.06
CA GLU A 49 -13.47 -5.92 -6.28
C GLU A 49 -13.85 -5.23 -4.96
N ALA A 50 -14.22 -6.03 -3.95
CA ALA A 50 -14.54 -5.53 -2.63
C ALA A 50 -13.34 -4.85 -1.95
N ASP A 51 -12.15 -5.46 -2.03
CA ASP A 51 -10.92 -4.91 -1.47
C ASP A 51 -10.49 -3.63 -2.19
N ALA A 52 -10.64 -3.54 -3.52
CA ALA A 52 -10.34 -2.32 -4.26
C ALA A 52 -11.19 -1.13 -3.77
N ILE A 53 -12.51 -1.32 -3.70
CA ILE A 53 -13.45 -0.30 -3.24
C ILE A 53 -13.17 0.06 -1.78
N ALA A 54 -12.94 -0.93 -0.92
CA ALA A 54 -12.71 -0.72 0.51
C ALA A 54 -11.44 0.10 0.77
N GLN A 55 -10.36 -0.19 0.05
CA GLN A 55 -9.09 0.53 0.22
C GLN A 55 -9.17 1.98 -0.25
N VAL A 56 -9.82 2.23 -1.40
CA VAL A 56 -10.05 3.60 -1.88
C VAL A 56 -10.96 4.38 -0.92
N ALA A 57 -12.04 3.75 -0.44
CA ALA A 57 -12.91 4.36 0.57
C ALA A 57 -12.17 4.65 1.88
N ALA A 58 -11.17 3.84 2.23
CA ALA A 58 -10.30 4.06 3.39
C ALA A 58 -9.23 5.15 3.15
N GLY A 59 -9.06 5.62 1.91
CA GLY A 59 -8.17 6.71 1.55
C GLY A 59 -6.83 6.31 0.93
N ALA A 60 -6.69 5.07 0.44
CA ALA A 60 -5.57 4.73 -0.44
C ALA A 60 -5.62 5.59 -1.71
N THR A 61 -4.46 6.11 -2.11
CA THR A 61 -4.29 6.96 -3.30
C THR A 61 -3.73 6.21 -4.49
N VAL A 62 -3.17 5.02 -4.26
CA VAL A 62 -2.72 4.03 -5.25
C VAL A 62 -3.12 2.64 -4.73
N LEU A 63 -3.41 1.68 -5.59
CA LEU A 63 -3.62 0.28 -5.20
C LEU A 63 -2.52 -0.62 -5.73
N ASP A 64 -1.89 -1.39 -4.85
CA ASP A 64 -0.98 -2.46 -5.22
C ASP A 64 -1.77 -3.68 -5.69
N ILE A 65 -1.37 -4.23 -6.85
CA ILE A 65 -2.00 -5.35 -7.53
C ILE A 65 -0.96 -6.44 -7.69
N ASN A 66 -1.00 -7.42 -6.79
CA ASN A 66 -0.09 -8.55 -6.79
C ASN A 66 -0.76 -9.81 -7.33
N SER A 67 -0.12 -10.47 -8.29
CA SER A 67 -0.63 -11.70 -8.94
C SER A 67 -0.03 -13.00 -8.40
N GLY A 68 0.77 -12.96 -7.34
CA GLY A 68 1.49 -14.10 -6.75
C GLY A 68 0.58 -15.14 -6.08
N ALA A 69 -0.25 -15.80 -6.87
CA ALA A 69 -1.20 -16.81 -6.42
C ALA A 69 -0.64 -18.22 -6.61
N VAL A 70 -0.95 -19.09 -5.65
CA VAL A 70 -0.69 -20.54 -5.76
C VAL A 70 -2.03 -21.24 -6.01
N PHE A 71 -2.20 -21.77 -7.22
CA PHE A 71 -3.42 -22.46 -7.65
C PHE A 71 -3.31 -23.97 -7.38
N THR A 72 -3.44 -24.36 -6.11
CA THR A 72 -3.21 -25.73 -5.65
C THR A 72 -4.10 -26.78 -6.32
N ASN A 73 -5.37 -26.48 -6.59
CA ASN A 73 -6.29 -27.45 -7.20
C ASN A 73 -5.96 -27.64 -8.69
N LYS A 74 -5.70 -26.55 -9.42
CA LYS A 74 -5.28 -26.59 -10.83
C LYS A 74 -3.91 -27.18 -11.00
N MET A 75 -2.98 -26.97 -10.05
CA MET A 75 -1.68 -27.65 -10.03
C MET A 75 -1.80 -29.17 -9.96
N ALA A 76 -2.83 -29.68 -9.27
CA ALA A 76 -3.09 -31.11 -9.21
C ALA A 76 -3.61 -31.68 -10.55
N GLU A 77 -4.22 -30.84 -11.39
CA GLU A 77 -4.75 -31.21 -12.71
C GLU A 77 -3.74 -30.97 -13.85
N ASP A 78 -2.96 -29.89 -13.77
CA ASP A 78 -1.97 -29.46 -14.75
C ASP A 78 -0.75 -28.86 -14.05
N THR A 79 0.39 -29.54 -14.18
CA THR A 79 1.64 -29.19 -13.48
C THR A 79 2.21 -27.84 -13.90
N ARG A 80 1.77 -27.26 -15.04
CA ARG A 80 2.19 -25.91 -15.45
C ARG A 80 1.74 -24.83 -14.48
N TYR A 81 0.67 -25.06 -13.72
CA TYR A 81 0.23 -24.13 -12.68
C TYR A 81 1.19 -24.01 -11.49
N ALA A 82 2.24 -24.85 -11.44
CA ALA A 82 3.34 -24.70 -10.49
C ALA A 82 4.33 -23.60 -10.89
N ASP A 83 4.30 -23.16 -12.16
CA ASP A 83 5.19 -22.14 -12.69
C ASP A 83 4.47 -20.79 -12.75
N ASN A 84 4.92 -19.84 -11.94
CA ASN A 84 4.37 -18.48 -11.93
C ASN A 84 4.52 -17.77 -13.28
N ASN A 85 5.50 -18.13 -14.12
CA ASN A 85 5.60 -17.60 -15.49
C ASN A 85 4.44 -18.02 -16.38
N PHE A 86 3.75 -19.12 -16.04
CA PHE A 86 2.54 -19.56 -16.71
C PHE A 86 1.28 -18.94 -16.08
N VAL A 87 1.22 -18.83 -14.75
CA VAL A 87 0.01 -18.40 -14.02
C VAL A 87 -0.15 -16.88 -13.95
N GLU A 88 0.92 -16.17 -13.59
CA GLU A 88 0.83 -14.75 -13.24
C GLU A 88 0.51 -13.83 -14.43
N PRO A 89 1.07 -14.00 -15.64
CA PRO A 89 0.78 -13.08 -16.75
C PRO A 89 -0.71 -12.94 -17.11
N PRO A 90 -1.48 -14.02 -17.36
CA PRO A 90 -2.90 -13.89 -17.62
C PRO A 90 -3.70 -13.41 -16.39
N LEU A 91 -3.28 -13.80 -15.18
CA LEU A 91 -3.94 -13.37 -13.94
C LEU A 91 -3.76 -11.86 -13.69
N MET A 92 -2.55 -11.35 -13.85
CA MET A 92 -2.23 -9.92 -13.71
C MET A 92 -3.07 -9.08 -14.67
N LYS A 93 -3.13 -9.48 -15.95
CA LYS A 93 -4.00 -8.83 -16.93
C LYS A 93 -5.46 -8.80 -16.48
N ALA A 94 -5.99 -9.93 -16.02
CA ALA A 94 -7.37 -10.02 -15.55
C ALA A 94 -7.62 -9.08 -14.36
N LEU A 95 -6.75 -9.12 -13.34
CA LEU A 95 -6.80 -8.26 -12.14
C LEU A 95 -6.83 -6.78 -12.51
N ILE A 96 -5.89 -6.33 -13.34
CA ILE A 96 -5.80 -4.94 -13.79
C ILE A 96 -7.07 -4.48 -14.50
N GLU A 97 -7.52 -5.26 -15.50
CA GLU A 97 -8.74 -4.95 -16.25
C GLU A 97 -9.98 -4.91 -15.36
N ARG A 98 -10.05 -5.74 -14.31
CA ARG A 98 -11.18 -5.71 -13.36
C ARG A 98 -11.11 -4.46 -12.50
N VAL A 99 -10.00 -4.25 -11.79
CA VAL A 99 -9.86 -3.20 -10.77
C VAL A 99 -10.01 -1.81 -11.38
N GLN A 100 -9.40 -1.53 -12.53
CA GLN A 100 -9.46 -0.19 -13.15
C GLN A 100 -10.86 0.21 -13.63
N THR A 101 -11.81 -0.74 -13.73
CA THR A 101 -13.20 -0.43 -14.13
C THR A 101 -14.08 0.02 -12.96
N ILE A 102 -13.67 -0.26 -11.72
CA ILE A 102 -14.48 -0.02 -10.51
C ILE A 102 -13.90 1.06 -9.60
N VAL A 103 -12.61 1.39 -9.74
CA VAL A 103 -11.96 2.47 -9.00
C VAL A 103 -11.22 3.40 -9.95
N ASP A 104 -11.05 4.65 -9.52
CA ASP A 104 -10.42 5.70 -10.32
C ASP A 104 -8.96 5.98 -9.93
N VAL A 105 -8.44 5.37 -8.86
CA VAL A 105 -7.06 5.61 -8.40
C VAL A 105 -6.04 4.89 -9.29
N PRO A 106 -4.80 5.42 -9.42
CA PRO A 106 -3.72 4.72 -10.11
C PRO A 106 -3.40 3.37 -9.50
N LEU A 107 -2.81 2.49 -10.30
CA LEU A 107 -2.41 1.14 -9.90
C LEU A 107 -0.89 1.03 -9.74
N CYS A 108 -0.47 0.10 -8.88
CA CYS A 108 0.89 -0.35 -8.69
C CYS A 108 0.93 -1.84 -9.08
N ILE A 109 1.62 -2.16 -10.17
CA ILE A 109 1.69 -3.51 -10.74
C ILE A 109 2.80 -4.26 -10.01
N ASP A 110 2.42 -5.24 -9.18
CA ASP A 110 3.35 -5.96 -8.31
C ASP A 110 3.56 -7.41 -8.75
N SER A 111 4.76 -7.72 -9.24
CA SER A 111 5.15 -9.10 -9.52
C SER A 111 6.67 -9.28 -9.63
N SER A 112 7.14 -10.46 -9.20
CA SER A 112 8.49 -10.93 -9.48
C SER A 112 8.63 -11.54 -10.88
N VAL A 113 7.54 -11.76 -11.61
CA VAL A 113 7.53 -12.38 -12.96
C VAL A 113 7.56 -11.29 -14.05
N PRO A 114 8.62 -11.20 -14.89
CA PRO A 114 8.69 -10.19 -15.95
C PRO A 114 7.52 -10.23 -16.93
N GLY A 115 7.03 -11.42 -17.27
CA GLY A 115 5.85 -11.58 -18.13
C GLY A 115 4.57 -11.01 -17.52
N ALA A 116 4.43 -11.05 -16.19
CA ALA A 116 3.30 -10.47 -15.49
C ALA A 116 3.38 -8.96 -15.42
N LEU A 117 4.58 -8.42 -15.15
CA LEU A 117 4.84 -6.97 -15.23
C LEU A 117 4.48 -6.43 -16.63
N GLN A 118 4.97 -7.07 -17.70
CA GLN A 118 4.63 -6.66 -19.06
C GLN A 118 3.13 -6.76 -19.35
N SER A 119 2.48 -7.87 -18.97
CA SER A 119 1.05 -8.06 -19.20
C SER A 119 0.19 -7.04 -18.45
N GLY A 120 0.59 -6.68 -17.23
CA GLY A 120 -0.06 -5.63 -16.45
C GLY A 120 0.12 -4.26 -17.09
N LEU A 121 1.32 -3.91 -17.54
CA LEU A 121 1.61 -2.63 -18.20
C LEU A 121 0.86 -2.46 -19.51
N GLU A 122 0.70 -3.54 -20.28
CA GLU A 122 -0.07 -3.53 -21.53
C GLU A 122 -1.58 -3.38 -21.29
N ALA A 123 -2.09 -3.89 -20.17
CA ALA A 123 -3.50 -3.83 -19.81
C ALA A 123 -3.91 -2.53 -19.09
N CYS A 124 -3.00 -1.95 -18.30
CA CYS A 124 -3.29 -0.82 -17.44
C CYS A 124 -3.50 0.46 -18.24
N GLU A 125 -4.57 1.19 -17.95
CA GLU A 125 -4.78 2.55 -18.46
C GLU A 125 -4.09 3.60 -17.57
N GLY A 126 -3.38 4.54 -18.20
CA GLY A 126 -2.68 5.62 -17.50
C GLY A 126 -1.19 5.37 -17.38
N ARG A 127 -0.61 5.71 -16.22
CA ARG A 127 0.82 5.62 -15.91
C ARG A 127 1.00 4.92 -14.55
N PRO A 128 0.90 3.59 -14.48
CA PRO A 128 0.98 2.85 -13.22
C PRO A 128 2.39 2.88 -12.63
N LEU A 129 2.50 2.60 -11.32
CA LEU A 129 3.79 2.32 -10.67
C LEU A 129 4.17 0.86 -10.94
N LEU A 130 5.41 0.57 -11.32
CA LEU A 130 5.92 -0.79 -11.46
C LEU A 130 6.59 -1.23 -10.15
N ASN A 131 6.19 -2.36 -9.59
CA ASN A 131 6.75 -2.97 -8.38
C ASN A 131 7.24 -4.39 -8.70
N SER A 132 8.54 -4.66 -8.82
CA SER A 132 9.70 -3.78 -8.65
C SER A 132 10.87 -4.20 -9.54
N VAL A 133 11.93 -3.39 -9.48
CA VAL A 133 13.29 -3.77 -9.87
C VAL A 133 14.18 -3.86 -8.61
N THR A 134 15.17 -4.73 -8.66
CA THR A 134 16.20 -4.92 -7.64
C THR A 134 17.58 -4.70 -8.29
N GLY A 135 18.64 -4.67 -7.47
CA GLY A 135 20.00 -4.34 -7.88
C GLY A 135 20.78 -5.46 -8.56
N GLU A 136 20.23 -6.67 -8.70
CA GLU A 136 20.83 -7.76 -9.48
C GLU A 136 20.91 -7.34 -10.96
N GLU A 137 22.04 -7.63 -11.58
CA GLU A 137 22.33 -7.21 -12.95
C GLU A 137 21.30 -7.73 -13.96
N GLU A 138 20.94 -9.01 -13.84
CA GLU A 138 19.94 -9.66 -14.68
C GLU A 138 18.57 -9.00 -14.53
N ARG A 139 18.21 -8.59 -13.30
CA ARG A 139 16.92 -7.94 -13.06
C ARG A 139 16.86 -6.56 -13.69
N LEU A 140 17.93 -5.78 -13.58
CA LEU A 140 18.03 -4.44 -14.17
C LEU A 140 17.86 -4.50 -15.71
N GLU A 141 18.58 -5.43 -16.36
CA GLU A 141 18.53 -5.63 -17.81
C GLU A 141 17.15 -6.12 -18.31
N LEU A 142 16.37 -6.78 -17.47
CA LEU A 142 15.01 -7.23 -17.81
C LEU A 142 13.96 -6.12 -17.58
N VAL A 143 14.03 -5.43 -16.45
CA VAL A 143 12.94 -4.54 -16.00
C VAL A 143 13.11 -3.10 -16.49
N LEU A 144 14.32 -2.53 -16.50
CA LEU A 144 14.52 -1.13 -16.92
C LEU A 144 14.10 -0.87 -18.38
N PRO A 145 14.31 -1.78 -19.34
CA PRO A 145 13.75 -1.62 -20.68
C PRO A 145 12.22 -1.53 -20.70
N LEU A 146 11.52 -2.28 -19.84
CA LEU A 146 10.06 -2.18 -19.72
C LEU A 146 9.67 -0.81 -19.14
N VAL A 147 10.30 -0.39 -18.04
CA VAL A 147 10.08 0.92 -17.41
C VAL A 147 10.23 2.04 -18.44
N LYS A 148 11.30 2.00 -19.25
CA LYS A 148 11.54 2.97 -20.32
C LYS A 148 10.53 2.89 -21.45
N LYS A 149 10.20 1.68 -21.93
CA LYS A 149 9.26 1.44 -23.03
C LYS A 149 7.87 1.98 -22.71
N PHE A 150 7.37 1.72 -21.49
CA PHE A 150 6.05 2.15 -21.05
C PHE A 150 6.04 3.53 -20.40
N ASN A 151 7.22 4.15 -20.21
CA ASN A 151 7.37 5.46 -19.57
C ASN A 151 6.68 5.55 -18.20
N VAL A 152 6.92 4.56 -17.34
CA VAL A 152 6.32 4.44 -16.00
C VAL A 152 7.36 4.67 -14.91
N PRO A 153 6.96 5.06 -13.69
CA PRO A 153 7.85 5.00 -12.53
C PRO A 153 8.01 3.57 -12.01
N VAL A 154 9.07 3.34 -11.23
CA VAL A 154 9.41 2.01 -10.71
C VAL A 154 9.86 2.05 -9.25
N VAL A 155 9.41 1.07 -8.48
CA VAL A 155 9.95 0.76 -7.15
C VAL A 155 11.31 0.09 -7.31
N ALA A 156 12.33 0.68 -6.71
CA ALA A 156 13.70 0.15 -6.69
C ALA A 156 14.02 -0.39 -5.30
N ILE A 157 14.04 -1.71 -5.15
CA ILE A 157 14.33 -2.36 -3.88
C ILE A 157 15.85 -2.45 -3.68
N SER A 158 16.35 -1.98 -2.53
CA SER A 158 17.77 -2.03 -2.13
C SER A 158 18.25 -3.46 -1.77
N ASN A 159 18.04 -4.41 -2.66
CA ASN A 159 18.56 -5.78 -2.62
C ASN A 159 19.42 -6.02 -3.87
N ASP A 160 20.47 -6.81 -3.77
CA ASP A 160 21.26 -7.25 -4.93
C ASP A 160 21.67 -8.72 -4.80
N ASP A 161 22.63 -9.14 -5.63
CA ASP A 161 23.11 -10.53 -5.72
C ASP A 161 23.67 -11.07 -4.38
N THR A 162 23.98 -10.18 -3.43
CA THR A 162 24.46 -10.53 -2.08
C THR A 162 23.34 -10.73 -1.06
N GLY A 163 22.09 -10.44 -1.45
CA GLY A 163 20.91 -10.47 -0.60
C GLY A 163 20.70 -9.20 0.22
N ILE A 164 19.84 -9.31 1.26
CA ILE A 164 19.45 -8.16 2.08
C ILE A 164 20.56 -7.88 3.10
N SER A 165 21.26 -6.75 2.93
CA SER A 165 22.25 -6.29 3.90
C SER A 165 21.61 -5.57 5.08
N GLU A 166 22.06 -5.90 6.29
CA GLU A 166 21.71 -5.16 7.51
C GLU A 166 22.36 -3.76 7.54
N ASP A 167 23.45 -3.56 6.78
CA ASP A 167 24.18 -2.30 6.72
C ASP A 167 23.41 -1.26 5.87
N PRO A 168 22.98 -0.12 6.46
CA PRO A 168 22.32 0.94 5.70
C PRO A 168 23.22 1.57 4.61
N ASP A 169 24.54 1.56 4.75
CA ASP A 169 25.46 2.09 3.73
C ASP A 169 25.48 1.21 2.49
N VAL A 170 25.43 -0.12 2.67
CA VAL A 170 25.30 -1.07 1.57
C VAL A 170 23.97 -0.89 0.86
N ARG A 171 22.85 -0.79 1.60
CA ARG A 171 21.52 -0.54 1.00
C ARG A 171 21.44 0.79 0.25
N PHE A 172 22.12 1.82 0.73
CA PHE A 172 22.27 3.09 0.02
C PHE A 172 23.08 2.93 -1.28
N ALA A 173 24.18 2.20 -1.24
CA ALA A 173 25.01 1.94 -2.42
C ALA A 173 24.23 1.16 -3.51
N VAL A 174 23.41 0.18 -3.11
CA VAL A 174 22.51 -0.54 -4.03
C VAL A 174 21.47 0.40 -4.64
N ALA A 175 20.82 1.24 -3.83
CA ALA A 175 19.88 2.24 -4.35
C ALA A 175 20.54 3.18 -5.37
N LYS A 176 21.75 3.66 -5.05
CA LYS A 176 22.54 4.51 -5.95
C LYS A 176 22.88 3.78 -7.26
N LYS A 177 23.31 2.52 -7.20
CA LYS A 177 23.56 1.67 -8.38
C LYS A 177 22.30 1.60 -9.26
N ILE A 178 21.13 1.33 -8.68
CA ILE A 178 19.88 1.23 -9.45
C ILE A 178 19.54 2.56 -10.13
N VAL A 179 19.69 3.69 -9.43
CA VAL A 179 19.46 5.04 -10.00
C VAL A 179 20.41 5.35 -11.16
N GLU A 180 21.70 5.05 -11.01
CA GLU A 180 22.71 5.25 -12.05
C GLU A 180 22.40 4.38 -13.28
N ARG A 181 22.04 3.11 -13.06
CA ARG A 181 21.64 2.20 -14.13
C ARG A 181 20.35 2.64 -14.82
N ALA A 182 19.36 3.09 -14.08
CA ALA A 182 18.15 3.66 -14.66
C ALA A 182 18.45 4.89 -15.54
N ALA A 183 19.42 5.72 -15.15
CA ALA A 183 19.86 6.86 -15.94
C ALA A 183 20.48 6.45 -17.28
N ASP A 184 21.20 5.31 -17.35
CA ASP A 184 21.74 4.77 -18.61
C ASP A 184 20.62 4.40 -19.61
N PHE A 185 19.44 3.98 -19.12
CA PHE A 185 18.23 3.76 -19.93
C PHE A 185 17.43 5.06 -20.17
N GLY A 186 17.88 6.20 -19.66
CA GLY A 186 17.21 7.49 -19.76
C GLY A 186 15.93 7.59 -18.93
N ILE A 187 15.88 6.89 -17.79
CA ILE A 187 14.81 7.00 -16.79
C ILE A 187 15.24 8.05 -15.76
N PRO A 188 14.43 9.09 -15.50
CA PRO A 188 14.83 10.15 -14.58
C PRO A 188 14.75 9.69 -13.12
N ALA A 189 15.62 10.23 -12.26
CA ALA A 189 15.66 9.88 -10.83
C ALA A 189 14.31 10.10 -10.10
N HIS A 190 13.50 11.08 -10.54
CA HIS A 190 12.19 11.31 -9.94
C HIS A 190 11.14 10.22 -10.26
N ASP A 191 11.43 9.32 -11.19
CA ASP A 191 10.61 8.13 -11.47
C ASP A 191 11.10 6.88 -10.74
N ILE A 192 12.17 6.99 -9.96
CA ILE A 192 12.67 5.93 -9.10
C ILE A 192 12.14 6.16 -7.68
N VAL A 193 11.36 5.20 -7.19
CA VAL A 193 10.84 5.19 -5.81
C VAL A 193 11.60 4.11 -5.04
N VAL A 194 12.57 4.49 -4.21
CA VAL A 194 13.43 3.51 -3.54
C VAL A 194 12.71 2.87 -2.35
N ASP A 195 12.70 1.54 -2.28
CA ASP A 195 12.39 0.78 -1.07
C ASP A 195 13.70 0.37 -0.39
N PRO A 196 14.07 0.98 0.75
CA PRO A 196 15.31 0.68 1.46
C PRO A 196 15.27 -0.60 2.29
N LEU A 197 14.22 -1.44 2.16
CA LEU A 197 13.98 -2.66 2.92
C LEU A 197 14.00 -2.43 4.43
N VAL A 198 12.83 -2.05 4.95
CA VAL A 198 12.67 -1.83 6.39
C VAL A 198 12.77 -3.16 7.14
N MET A 199 13.74 -3.24 8.05
CA MET A 199 13.99 -4.44 8.85
C MET A 199 13.10 -4.49 10.09
N PRO A 200 12.71 -5.68 10.59
CA PRO A 200 11.92 -5.80 11.82
C PRO A 200 12.69 -5.33 13.06
N ILE A 201 12.11 -4.41 13.82
CA ILE A 201 12.74 -3.89 15.05
C ILE A 201 12.84 -4.95 16.15
N GLY A 202 11.98 -5.97 16.12
CA GLY A 202 12.05 -7.12 17.02
C GLY A 202 13.28 -8.02 16.80
N ALA A 203 13.83 -8.02 15.58
CA ALA A 203 15.05 -8.75 15.24
C ALA A 203 16.30 -7.86 15.35
N MET A 204 16.17 -6.58 14.99
CA MET A 204 17.27 -5.61 15.03
C MET A 204 16.83 -4.33 15.77
N ALA A 205 17.29 -4.16 17.00
CA ALA A 205 16.89 -3.05 17.87
C ALA A 205 17.19 -1.65 17.29
N THR A 206 18.17 -1.55 16.40
CA THR A 206 18.58 -0.32 15.72
C THR A 206 17.82 -0.06 14.41
N ALA A 207 16.95 -0.97 13.96
CA ALA A 207 16.29 -0.90 12.66
C ALA A 207 15.57 0.44 12.43
N GLY A 208 14.88 0.97 13.45
CA GLY A 208 14.21 2.27 13.39
C GLY A 208 15.17 3.43 13.12
N HIS A 209 16.30 3.49 13.84
CA HIS A 209 17.32 4.53 13.61
C HIS A 209 17.98 4.42 12.23
N GLN A 210 18.23 3.19 11.79
CA GLN A 210 18.85 2.93 10.49
C GLN A 210 17.93 3.37 9.34
N VAL A 211 16.65 2.99 9.36
CA VAL A 211 15.71 3.37 8.29
C VAL A 211 15.54 4.88 8.22
N PHE A 212 15.41 5.59 9.36
CA PHE A 212 15.29 7.05 9.33
C PHE A 212 16.53 7.73 8.78
N THR A 213 17.72 7.24 9.15
CA THR A 213 19.00 7.75 8.60
C THR A 213 19.08 7.50 7.10
N LEU A 214 18.80 6.27 6.67
CA LEU A 214 18.88 5.87 5.26
C LEU A 214 17.89 6.65 4.38
N VAL A 215 16.64 6.77 4.81
CA VAL A 215 15.61 7.54 4.09
C VAL A 215 16.00 9.02 3.94
N ARG A 216 16.58 9.63 4.99
CA ARG A 216 17.07 11.00 4.91
C ARG A 216 18.19 11.14 3.88
N ARG A 217 19.14 10.21 3.87
CA ARG A 217 20.22 10.18 2.87
C ARG A 217 19.69 9.99 1.44
N LEU A 218 18.74 9.09 1.23
CA LEU A 218 18.10 8.89 -0.08
C LEU A 218 17.44 10.19 -0.58
N ARG A 219 16.77 10.93 0.31
CA ARG A 219 16.19 12.23 -0.01
C ARG A 219 17.24 13.30 -0.31
N GLU A 220 18.24 13.47 0.55
CA GLU A 220 19.20 14.59 0.49
C GLU A 220 20.31 14.39 -0.53
N GLU A 221 20.80 13.15 -0.68
CA GLU A 221 21.95 12.83 -1.53
C GLU A 221 21.53 12.34 -2.93
N LEU A 222 20.48 11.53 -3.04
CA LEU A 222 20.02 10.99 -4.34
C LEU A 222 18.81 11.73 -4.91
N GLY A 223 18.07 12.49 -4.10
CA GLY A 223 16.91 13.24 -4.55
C GLY A 223 15.78 12.35 -5.09
N VAL A 224 15.63 11.14 -4.54
CA VAL A 224 14.61 10.16 -4.96
C VAL A 224 13.46 10.09 -3.97
N ASN A 225 12.28 9.72 -4.46
CA ASN A 225 11.16 9.36 -3.59
C ASN A 225 11.41 7.98 -2.96
N THR A 226 10.72 7.68 -1.86
CA THR A 226 10.89 6.42 -1.14
C THR A 226 9.55 5.79 -0.74
N THR A 227 9.55 4.46 -0.66
CA THR A 227 8.45 3.63 -0.19
C THR A 227 8.94 2.58 0.82
N CYS A 228 8.01 1.89 1.48
CA CYS A 228 8.29 0.66 2.20
C CYS A 228 7.02 -0.17 2.41
N GLY A 229 7.17 -1.46 2.69
CA GLY A 229 6.14 -2.23 3.38
C GLY A 229 6.01 -1.76 4.84
N ALA A 230 4.96 -1.01 5.16
CA ALA A 230 4.81 -0.35 6.48
C ALA A 230 4.79 -1.35 7.65
N SER A 231 4.31 -2.56 7.39
CA SER A 231 4.14 -3.58 8.41
C SER A 231 5.44 -4.31 8.78
N ASN A 232 6.51 -4.18 7.98
CA ASN A 232 7.77 -4.89 8.16
C ASN A 232 8.47 -4.50 9.47
N ILE A 233 8.47 -3.21 9.82
CA ILE A 233 9.14 -2.69 11.02
C ILE A 233 8.64 -3.37 12.31
N SER A 234 7.36 -3.71 12.36
CA SER A 234 6.69 -4.25 13.55
C SER A 234 6.50 -5.77 13.48
N PHE A 235 7.05 -6.45 12.47
CA PHE A 235 6.90 -7.89 12.31
C PHE A 235 7.35 -8.65 13.58
N GLY A 236 6.56 -9.64 13.98
CA GLY A 236 6.81 -10.47 15.17
C GLY A 236 6.49 -9.83 16.53
N LEU A 237 6.04 -8.57 16.58
CA LEU A 237 5.73 -7.88 17.84
C LEU A 237 4.25 -7.90 18.21
N PRO A 238 3.89 -7.86 19.51
CA PRO A 238 2.54 -7.54 19.94
C PRO A 238 2.19 -6.07 19.63
N ASN A 239 0.90 -5.76 19.46
CA ASN A 239 0.41 -4.39 19.20
C ASN A 239 1.14 -3.67 18.04
N ARG A 240 1.30 -4.38 16.92
CA ARG A 240 1.98 -3.89 15.70
C ARG A 240 1.48 -2.51 15.24
N HIS A 241 0.17 -2.30 15.30
CA HIS A 241 -0.46 -1.02 14.95
C HIS A 241 0.09 0.15 15.78
N GLY A 242 0.40 -0.04 17.06
CA GLY A 242 1.00 0.99 17.90
C GLY A 242 2.38 1.43 17.39
N ILE A 243 3.20 0.49 16.95
CA ILE A 243 4.51 0.77 16.36
C ILE A 243 4.35 1.44 15.00
N ASN A 244 3.49 0.92 14.12
CA ASN A 244 3.26 1.47 12.78
C ASN A 244 2.75 2.92 12.84
N ASN A 245 1.84 3.23 13.78
CA ASN A 245 1.29 4.58 13.98
C ASN A 245 2.36 5.61 14.38
N ALA A 246 3.43 5.19 15.07
CA ALA A 246 4.55 6.06 15.40
C ALA A 246 5.58 6.09 14.25
N PHE A 247 5.85 4.93 13.65
CA PHE A 247 6.82 4.76 12.58
C PHE A 247 6.49 5.59 11.34
N LEU A 248 5.25 5.53 10.84
CA LEU A 248 4.87 6.19 9.59
C LEU A 248 5.07 7.72 9.62
N PRO A 249 4.58 8.48 10.64
CA PRO A 249 4.89 9.90 10.77
C PRO A 249 6.39 10.20 10.91
N MET A 250 7.14 9.38 11.66
CA MET A 250 8.58 9.58 11.83
C MET A 250 9.36 9.30 10.53
N ALA A 251 8.95 8.29 9.77
CA ALA A 251 9.50 7.95 8.47
C ALA A 251 9.21 9.07 7.47
N MET A 252 7.97 9.59 7.46
CA MET A 252 7.58 10.74 6.65
C MET A 252 8.48 11.95 6.93
N GLU A 253 8.68 12.30 8.20
CA GLU A 253 9.54 13.42 8.59
C GLU A 253 11.01 13.18 8.20
N ALA A 254 11.49 11.94 8.26
CA ALA A 254 12.82 11.58 7.77
C ALA A 254 12.98 11.76 6.26
N GLY A 255 11.89 11.75 5.49
CA GLY A 255 11.87 11.90 4.04
C GLY A 255 11.11 10.82 3.29
N MET A 256 10.37 9.93 3.98
CA MET A 256 9.56 8.91 3.32
C MET A 256 8.34 9.52 2.66
N THR A 257 8.07 9.14 1.41
CA THR A 257 7.00 9.77 0.61
C THR A 257 5.79 8.88 0.40
N SER A 258 5.95 7.57 0.60
CA SER A 258 4.88 6.60 0.42
C SER A 258 5.07 5.36 1.29
N ALA A 259 4.02 4.57 1.47
CA ALA A 259 4.13 3.23 2.02
C ALA A 259 3.07 2.29 1.43
N ILE A 260 3.46 1.03 1.25
CA ILE A 260 2.58 -0.10 0.95
C ILE A 260 2.04 -0.61 2.28
N MET A 261 0.72 -0.53 2.46
CA MET A 261 0.07 -0.85 3.73
C MET A 261 -1.42 -1.16 3.55
N ASN A 262 -2.01 -1.88 4.50
CA ASN A 262 -3.46 -2.02 4.60
C ASN A 262 -4.09 -0.73 5.19
N PRO A 263 -4.88 0.03 4.42
CA PRO A 263 -5.53 1.23 4.92
C PRO A 263 -6.84 0.93 5.68
N VAL A 264 -7.38 -0.29 5.59
CA VAL A 264 -8.72 -0.66 6.08
C VAL A 264 -8.64 -1.21 7.51
N ALA A 265 -9.45 -0.65 8.40
CA ALA A 265 -9.61 -1.12 9.77
C ALA A 265 -10.58 -2.32 9.86
N LEU A 266 -10.33 -3.20 10.83
CA LEU A 266 -11.36 -4.10 11.32
C LEU A 266 -12.55 -3.30 11.88
N PRO A 267 -13.79 -3.81 11.76
CA PRO A 267 -14.99 -3.09 12.16
C PRO A 267 -15.09 -2.89 13.68
N VAL A 268 -14.41 -3.74 14.46
CA VAL A 268 -14.31 -3.70 15.93
C VAL A 268 -12.89 -4.03 16.38
N ASN A 269 -12.59 -3.77 17.66
CA ASN A 269 -11.28 -4.08 18.25
C ASN A 269 -11.17 -5.57 18.65
N ALA A 270 -9.94 -6.04 18.84
CA ALA A 270 -9.64 -7.43 19.21
C ALA A 270 -10.38 -7.90 20.48
N ALA A 271 -10.54 -7.02 21.48
CA ALA A 271 -11.27 -7.36 22.71
C ALA A 271 -12.75 -7.70 22.45
N ARG A 272 -13.41 -6.99 21.52
CA ARG A 272 -14.78 -7.31 21.12
C ARG A 272 -14.87 -8.57 20.27
N ILE A 273 -13.89 -8.82 19.42
CA ILE A 273 -13.80 -10.06 18.63
C ILE A 273 -13.68 -11.25 19.59
N GLU A 274 -12.75 -11.17 20.53
CA GLU A 274 -12.51 -12.22 21.52
C GLU A 274 -13.74 -12.46 22.41
N ALA A 275 -14.40 -11.39 22.88
CA ALA A 275 -15.65 -11.53 23.61
C ALA A 275 -16.74 -12.25 22.79
N LYS A 276 -16.82 -11.98 21.47
CA LYS A 276 -17.78 -12.67 20.59
C LYS A 276 -17.38 -14.12 20.33
N LYS A 277 -16.08 -14.44 20.19
CA LYS A 277 -15.59 -15.81 20.07
C LYS A 277 -15.94 -16.62 21.33
N GLN A 278 -15.77 -16.05 22.52
CA GLN A 278 -16.13 -16.67 23.79
C GLN A 278 -17.65 -16.87 23.93
N GLU A 279 -18.47 -15.91 23.50
CA GLU A 279 -19.93 -16.05 23.46
C GLU A 279 -20.36 -17.23 22.58
N LEU A 280 -19.78 -17.35 21.38
CA LEU A 280 -20.07 -18.43 20.44
C LEU A 280 -19.61 -19.79 20.99
N ALA A 281 -18.43 -19.85 21.59
CA ALA A 281 -17.92 -21.06 22.24
C ALA A 281 -18.84 -21.51 23.39
N ALA A 282 -19.34 -20.57 24.20
CA ALA A 282 -20.30 -20.86 25.26
C ALA A 282 -21.65 -21.37 24.72
N ALA A 283 -22.02 -20.99 23.50
CA ALA A 283 -23.18 -21.51 22.77
C ALA A 283 -22.91 -22.85 22.05
N GLY A 284 -21.72 -23.44 22.20
CA GLY A 284 -21.33 -24.69 21.54
C GLY A 284 -20.96 -24.54 20.06
N ILE A 285 -20.76 -23.32 19.58
CA ILE A 285 -20.33 -23.03 18.21
C ILE A 285 -18.80 -23.00 18.16
N ILE A 286 -18.21 -23.86 17.34
CA ILE A 286 -16.76 -23.94 17.15
C ILE A 286 -16.34 -22.90 16.10
N VAL A 287 -15.48 -21.97 16.50
CA VAL A 287 -14.80 -21.03 15.59
C VAL A 287 -13.41 -21.61 15.31
N PRO A 288 -13.04 -21.88 14.05
CA PRO A 288 -11.70 -22.35 13.71
C PRO A 288 -10.62 -21.36 14.15
N ASP A 289 -9.53 -21.85 14.73
CA ASP A 289 -8.43 -21.02 15.23
C ASP A 289 -7.75 -20.20 14.11
N GLU A 290 -7.70 -20.75 12.89
CA GLU A 290 -7.14 -20.08 11.71
C GLU A 290 -8.13 -19.14 11.00
N MET A 291 -9.34 -18.94 11.55
CA MET A 291 -10.30 -18.03 10.92
C MET A 291 -9.82 -16.59 11.02
N ASP A 292 -9.72 -15.94 9.86
CA ASP A 292 -9.40 -14.53 9.75
C ASP A 292 -10.45 -13.67 10.49
N ASP A 293 -9.97 -12.67 11.25
CA ASP A 293 -10.81 -11.83 12.10
C ASP A 293 -11.80 -10.97 11.31
N GLU A 294 -11.47 -10.59 10.07
CA GLU A 294 -12.38 -9.86 9.19
C GLU A 294 -13.52 -10.76 8.73
N ILE A 295 -13.19 -11.98 8.29
CA ILE A 295 -14.18 -13.01 7.94
C ILE A 295 -15.08 -13.30 9.15
N PHE A 296 -14.50 -13.45 10.34
CA PHE A 296 -15.25 -13.67 11.57
C PHE A 296 -16.23 -12.52 11.84
N CYS A 297 -15.79 -11.27 11.71
CA CYS A 297 -16.66 -10.11 11.91
C CYS A 297 -17.80 -10.07 10.87
N GLN A 298 -17.51 -10.40 9.61
CA GLN A 298 -18.52 -10.44 8.55
C GLN A 298 -19.58 -11.52 8.81
N LEU A 299 -19.17 -12.75 9.12
CA LEU A 299 -20.08 -13.88 9.35
C LEU A 299 -20.95 -13.69 10.60
N THR A 300 -20.43 -13.00 11.61
CA THR A 300 -21.15 -12.76 12.88
C THR A 300 -21.92 -11.44 12.90
N GLY A 301 -21.82 -10.62 11.84
CA GLY A 301 -22.41 -9.28 11.81
C GLY A 301 -21.81 -8.33 12.87
N LEU A 302 -20.56 -8.55 13.26
CA LEU A 302 -19.92 -7.83 14.36
C LEU A 302 -19.35 -6.48 13.88
N GLY A 303 -20.13 -5.42 14.09
CA GLY A 303 -19.74 -4.04 13.78
C GLY A 303 -20.26 -3.54 12.43
N SER A 304 -19.72 -2.40 11.97
CA SER A 304 -20.12 -1.80 10.69
C SER A 304 -19.60 -2.60 9.51
N THR A 305 -20.45 -2.84 8.51
CA THR A 305 -20.06 -3.44 7.22
C THR A 305 -19.40 -2.44 6.26
N LYS A 306 -19.46 -1.14 6.57
CA LYS A 306 -18.79 -0.11 5.78
C LYS A 306 -17.28 -0.09 6.08
N PRO A 307 -16.41 -0.12 5.05
CA PRO A 307 -14.97 0.08 5.19
C PRO A 307 -14.67 1.39 5.92
N ARG A 308 -13.68 1.36 6.80
CA ARG A 308 -13.22 2.55 7.54
C ARG A 308 -11.69 2.62 7.55
N PRO A 309 -11.10 3.82 7.54
CA PRO A 309 -9.65 3.98 7.66
C PRO A 309 -9.11 3.41 8.98
N GLY A 310 -7.94 2.77 8.91
CA GLY A 310 -7.15 2.30 10.05
C GLY A 310 -6.55 3.42 10.90
N ARG A 311 -5.96 3.06 12.04
CA ARG A 311 -5.28 4.04 12.91
C ARG A 311 -4.03 4.62 12.26
N GLU A 312 -3.37 3.85 11.40
CA GLU A 312 -2.23 4.32 10.62
C GLU A 312 -2.65 5.43 9.65
N MET A 313 -3.86 5.36 9.08
CA MET A 313 -4.42 6.43 8.24
C MET A 313 -4.67 7.71 9.02
N GLU A 314 -5.14 7.60 10.27
CA GLU A 314 -5.28 8.74 11.18
C GLU A 314 -3.91 9.38 11.48
N ALA A 315 -2.90 8.57 11.81
CA ALA A 315 -1.53 9.03 12.06
C ALA A 315 -0.94 9.76 10.84
N ILE A 316 -1.13 9.21 9.63
CA ILE A 316 -0.70 9.84 8.38
C ILE A 316 -1.41 11.18 8.14
N ARG A 317 -2.72 11.27 8.37
CA ARG A 317 -3.47 12.53 8.21
C ARG A 317 -3.01 13.60 9.20
N ALA A 318 -2.74 13.21 10.44
CA ALA A 318 -2.16 14.11 11.43
C ALA A 318 -0.77 14.60 10.98
N ALA A 319 0.09 13.70 10.51
CA ALA A 319 1.41 14.05 9.98
C ALA A 319 1.30 15.02 8.80
N ASN A 320 0.44 14.74 7.81
CA ASN A 320 0.18 15.64 6.68
C ASN A 320 -0.24 17.04 7.12
N PHE A 321 -1.11 17.15 8.13
CA PHE A 321 -1.50 18.46 8.65
C PHE A 321 -0.33 19.18 9.34
N LEU A 322 0.43 18.46 10.18
CA LEU A 322 1.58 19.01 10.90
C LEU A 322 2.72 19.46 9.97
N THR A 323 2.93 18.76 8.86
CA THR A 323 3.96 19.09 7.85
C THR A 323 3.46 20.03 6.75
N ASN A 324 2.24 20.57 6.88
CA ASN A 324 1.59 21.47 5.90
C ASN A 324 1.36 20.85 4.51
N ASN A 325 1.30 19.51 4.43
CA ASN A 325 0.85 18.76 3.26
C ASN A 325 -0.69 18.59 3.20
N ASP A 326 -1.41 18.98 4.26
CA ASP A 326 -2.85 19.30 4.27
C ASP A 326 -3.04 20.77 4.69
N PRO A 327 -2.92 21.73 3.75
CA PRO A 327 -2.99 23.15 4.08
C PRO A 327 -4.31 23.50 4.77
N HIS A 328 -4.21 24.11 5.94
CA HIS A 328 -5.35 24.45 6.81
C HIS A 328 -6.12 23.25 7.39
N GLY A 329 -5.61 22.02 7.25
CA GLY A 329 -6.14 20.83 7.92
C GLY A 329 -7.52 20.39 7.39
N GLY A 330 -7.84 20.67 6.13
CA GLY A 330 -9.15 20.36 5.57
C GLY A 330 -9.46 18.87 5.62
N ALA A 331 -8.51 18.03 5.21
CA ALA A 331 -8.68 16.58 5.24
C ALA A 331 -8.74 16.04 6.68
N TRP A 332 -7.93 16.59 7.60
CA TRP A 332 -7.98 16.26 9.02
C TRP A 332 -9.34 16.59 9.65
N ILE A 333 -9.87 17.79 9.37
CA ILE A 333 -11.15 18.26 9.91
C ILE A 333 -12.28 17.38 9.38
N GLU A 334 -12.37 17.14 8.06
CA GLU A 334 -13.42 16.28 7.49
C GLU A 334 -13.40 14.86 8.09
N PHE A 335 -12.20 14.28 8.27
CA PHE A 335 -12.05 12.94 8.83
C PHE A 335 -12.54 12.84 10.29
N ASN A 336 -12.36 13.89 11.08
CA ASN A 336 -12.70 13.93 12.51
C ASN A 336 -14.04 14.63 12.82
N LYS A 337 -14.82 15.04 11.81
CA LYS A 337 -16.14 15.64 12.05
C LYS A 337 -17.07 14.62 12.69
N GLU A 338 -17.63 14.98 13.84
CA GLU A 338 -18.73 14.23 14.41
C GLU A 338 -19.94 14.27 13.45
N PRO A 339 -20.62 13.14 13.22
CA PRO A 339 -21.87 13.15 12.48
C PRO A 339 -22.87 14.08 13.19
N PRO A 340 -23.66 14.86 12.45
CA PRO A 340 -24.64 15.75 13.05
C PRO A 340 -25.58 14.96 13.96
N LYS A 341 -25.89 15.52 15.14
CA LYS A 341 -26.84 14.90 16.06
C LYS A 341 -28.19 14.73 15.35
N PRO A 342 -28.94 13.63 15.59
CA PRO A 342 -30.26 13.42 15.02
C PRO A 342 -31.14 14.67 15.19
N GLY A 343 -31.70 15.19 14.10
CA GLY A 343 -32.51 16.42 14.08
C GLY A 343 -31.75 17.74 13.90
N GLN A 344 -30.43 17.71 13.69
CA GLN A 344 -29.62 18.87 13.27
C GLN A 344 -29.15 18.81 11.81
N GLU A 345 -29.59 17.81 11.07
CA GLU A 345 -29.38 17.69 9.62
C GLU A 345 -29.94 18.97 8.95
N GLY A 346 -29.04 19.81 8.40
CA GLY A 346 -29.39 21.07 7.74
C GLY A 346 -29.19 22.36 8.55
N ARG A 347 -28.71 22.31 9.81
CA ARG A 347 -28.36 23.53 10.59
C ARG A 347 -26.91 24.01 10.40
N GLY A 348 -26.30 23.74 9.26
CA GLY A 348 -24.95 24.19 8.93
C GLY A 348 -24.93 25.61 8.34
N ARG A 349 -24.42 26.57 9.12
CA ARG A 349 -24.07 27.96 8.71
C ARG A 349 -25.19 28.79 8.07
N ALA A 350 -26.19 29.20 8.87
CA ALA A 350 -26.79 30.52 8.65
C ALA A 350 -25.74 31.57 9.04
N GLY A 351 -25.29 32.36 8.06
CA GLY A 351 -24.21 33.34 8.23
C GLY A 351 -24.45 34.25 9.43
N ARG A 352 -23.37 34.53 10.17
CA ARG A 352 -23.25 35.74 11.00
C ARG A 352 -23.34 36.94 10.05
N THR A 353 -24.55 37.34 9.69
CA THR A 353 -24.79 38.65 9.09
C THR A 353 -24.47 39.68 10.17
N GLY A 354 -23.40 40.44 9.92
CA GLY A 354 -22.93 41.48 10.80
C GLY A 354 -24.00 42.53 11.04
N GLY A 355 -24.52 42.57 12.27
CA GLY A 355 -25.31 43.69 12.76
C GLY A 355 -24.40 44.89 12.99
N ARG A 356 -24.11 45.64 11.93
CA ARG A 356 -23.51 46.98 12.01
C ARG A 356 -24.56 47.92 12.60
N ARG A 357 -24.64 48.02 13.93
CA ARG A 357 -25.43 49.06 14.61
C ARG A 357 -24.69 50.39 14.44
N ARG A 358 -25.19 51.23 13.53
CA ARG A 358 -24.95 52.68 13.56
C ARG A 358 -25.52 53.23 14.87
N ARG A 359 -24.69 53.91 15.65
CA ARG A 359 -25.05 55.09 16.44
C ARG A 359 -23.92 56.08 16.33
#